data_AF-A0A7X6P7N3-F1
#
_entry.id   AF-A0A7X6P7N3-F1
#
_cell.length_a   1.000
_cell.length_b   1.000
_cell.length_c   1.000
_cell.angle_alpha   90.00
_cell.angle_beta   90.00
_cell.angle_gamma   90.00
#
_symmetry.space_group_name_H-M   'P 1'
#
loop_
_entity.id
_entity.type
_entity.pdbx_description
1 polymer ?
#
loop_
_entity_poly.entity_id
_entity_poly.type
_entity_poly.pdbx_seq_one_letter_code
_entity_poly.pdbx_strand_id
1 'polypeptide(L)'
;MKNMRQIAVDQLVKYLTSDPVKKISKIVSLVQTLDRKHKYSDVMDIIADALTGESDVWKKFTEDLFREVDTKTLQKLAECFLVNVAFVGGPKRDKIKEKYNCNVPLALLIDPTSACNL
;
A
#
# COMPACT_ATOMS: atom_id res chain seq x y z
N MET A 1 -7.31 -15.01 17.09
CA MET A 1 -6.78 -15.84 15.98
C MET A 1 -6.83 -15.02 14.70
N LYS A 2 -5.74 -14.91 13.95
CA LYS A 2 -5.75 -14.20 12.66
C LYS A 2 -6.64 -14.97 11.68
N ASN A 3 -7.49 -14.26 10.93
CA ASN A 3 -8.33 -14.92 9.92
C ASN A 3 -7.47 -15.33 8.70
N MET A 4 -7.98 -16.25 7.87
CA MET A 4 -7.25 -16.81 6.72
C MET A 4 -6.71 -15.73 5.77
N ARG A 5 -7.44 -14.61 5.66
CA ARG A 5 -7.04 -13.43 4.87
C ARG A 5 -5.81 -12.75 5.45
N GLN A 6 -5.77 -12.52 6.76
CA GLN A 6 -4.61 -11.92 7.45
C GLN A 6 -3.38 -12.82 7.37
N ILE A 7 -3.55 -14.14 7.46
CA ILE A 7 -2.44 -15.08 7.30
C ILE A 7 -1.89 -15.05 5.87
N ALA A 8 -2.76 -15.04 4.86
CA ALA A 8 -2.36 -14.93 3.46
C ALA A 8 -1.64 -13.60 3.19
N VAL A 9 -2.13 -12.51 3.77
CA VAL A 9 -1.52 -11.18 3.71
C VAL A 9 -0.15 -11.15 4.38
N ASP A 10 0.00 -11.71 5.59
CA ASP A 10 1.28 -11.72 6.31
C ASP A 10 2.34 -12.51 5.54
N GLN A 11 1.94 -13.63 4.93
CA GLN A 11 2.79 -14.43 4.05
C GLN A 11 3.17 -13.66 2.78
N LEU A 12 2.21 -12.95 2.18
CA LEU A 12 2.45 -12.01 1.08
C LEU A 12 3.52 -11.00 1.49
N VAL A 13 3.28 -10.27 2.58
CA VAL A 13 4.13 -9.20 3.07
C VAL A 13 5.55 -9.71 3.38
N LYS A 14 5.68 -10.90 4.00
CA LYS A 14 6.97 -11.57 4.18
C LYS A 14 7.66 -11.91 2.86
N TYR A 15 6.91 -12.41 1.89
CA TYR A 15 7.46 -12.79 0.58
C TYR A 15 7.92 -11.58 -0.23
N LEU A 16 7.19 -10.47 -0.15
CA LEU A 16 7.50 -9.21 -0.86
C LEU A 16 8.72 -8.49 -0.27
N THR A 17 8.94 -8.59 1.04
CA THR A 17 10.01 -7.84 1.74
C THR A 17 11.40 -8.50 1.67
N SER A 18 11.52 -9.71 1.11
CA SER A 18 12.80 -10.44 1.10
C SER A 18 13.72 -10.12 -0.08
N ASP A 19 13.17 -9.74 -1.24
CA ASP A 19 13.93 -9.28 -2.43
C ASP A 19 12.98 -8.52 -3.38
N PRO A 20 12.56 -7.30 -3.01
CA PRO A 20 11.47 -6.58 -3.65
C PRO A 20 11.81 -6.11 -5.05
N VAL A 21 13.07 -5.73 -5.32
CA VAL A 21 13.49 -5.30 -6.66
C VAL A 21 13.28 -6.41 -7.69
N LYS A 22 13.73 -7.62 -7.35
CA LYS A 22 13.51 -8.79 -8.23
C LYS A 22 12.08 -9.29 -8.23
N LYS A 23 11.27 -8.90 -7.24
CA LYS A 23 9.90 -9.39 -7.06
C LYS A 23 8.83 -8.38 -7.46
N ILE A 24 9.15 -7.14 -7.84
CA ILE A 24 8.19 -6.08 -8.22
C ILE A 24 7.12 -6.57 -9.20
N SER A 25 7.52 -7.25 -10.27
CA SER A 25 6.55 -7.81 -11.24
C SER A 25 5.55 -8.77 -10.58
N LYS A 26 5.99 -9.57 -9.61
CA LYS A 26 5.12 -10.45 -8.81
C LYS A 26 4.26 -9.67 -7.82
N ILE A 27 4.77 -8.57 -7.26
CA ILE A 27 3.99 -7.69 -6.37
C ILE A 27 2.84 -7.04 -7.15
N VAL A 28 3.16 -6.48 -8.31
CA VAL A 28 2.25 -5.78 -9.21
C VAL A 28 1.13 -6.73 -9.67
N SER A 29 1.49 -7.90 -10.20
CA SER A 29 0.50 -8.90 -10.64
C SER A 29 -0.41 -9.37 -9.51
N LEU A 30 0.11 -9.51 -8.30
CA LEU A 30 -0.67 -9.90 -7.13
C LEU A 30 -1.62 -8.80 -6.67
N VAL A 31 -1.18 -7.54 -6.67
CA VAL A 31 -2.05 -6.40 -6.37
C VAL A 31 -3.13 -6.27 -7.42
N GLN A 32 -2.80 -6.37 -8.72
CA GLN A 32 -3.78 -6.35 -9.81
C GLN A 32 -4.82 -7.48 -9.67
N THR A 33 -4.40 -8.68 -9.23
CA THR A 33 -5.32 -9.81 -8.99
C THR A 33 -6.25 -9.56 -7.80
N LEU A 34 -5.75 -8.92 -6.74
CA LEU A 34 -6.52 -8.58 -5.55
C LEU A 34 -7.45 -7.38 -5.78
N ASP A 35 -7.05 -6.47 -6.65
CA ASP A 35 -7.78 -5.28 -7.04
C ASP A 35 -8.82 -5.58 -8.13
N ARG A 36 -9.88 -6.28 -7.72
CA ARG A 36 -10.99 -6.70 -8.61
C ARG A 36 -11.71 -5.56 -9.35
N LYS A 37 -11.51 -4.29 -8.94
CA LYS A 37 -12.10 -3.11 -9.58
C LYS A 37 -11.08 -2.31 -10.38
N HIS A 38 -9.85 -2.81 -10.53
CA HIS A 38 -8.74 -2.14 -11.22
C HIS A 38 -8.47 -0.70 -10.74
N LYS A 39 -8.80 -0.39 -9.49
CA LYS A 39 -8.68 0.96 -8.91
C LYS A 39 -7.23 1.40 -8.67
N TYR A 40 -6.33 0.44 -8.56
CA TYR A 40 -4.92 0.59 -8.23
C TYR A 40 -4.00 0.12 -9.35
N SER A 41 -4.53 -0.46 -10.43
CA SER A 41 -3.73 -1.00 -11.55
C SER A 41 -2.78 0.06 -12.13
N ASP A 42 -3.31 1.22 -12.50
CA ASP A 42 -2.51 2.31 -13.09
C ASP A 42 -1.39 2.79 -12.15
N VAL A 43 -1.70 2.87 -10.85
CA VAL A 43 -0.70 3.25 -9.83
C VAL A 43 0.37 2.18 -9.69
N MET A 44 -0.01 0.91 -9.77
CA MET A 44 0.94 -0.19 -9.68
C MET A 44 1.83 -0.28 -10.92
N ASP A 45 1.34 0.07 -12.10
CA ASP A 45 2.14 0.12 -13.32
C ASP A 45 3.17 1.25 -13.25
N ILE A 46 2.77 2.44 -12.79
CA ILE A 46 3.71 3.55 -12.52
C ILE A 46 4.79 3.14 -11.50
N ILE A 47 4.41 2.43 -10.43
CA ILE A 47 5.35 1.91 -9.45
C ILE A 47 6.28 0.86 -10.08
N ALA A 48 5.76 -0.02 -10.95
CA ALA A 48 6.56 -1.02 -11.63
C ALA A 48 7.64 -0.37 -12.49
N ASP A 49 7.26 0.64 -13.28
CA ASP A 49 8.15 1.35 -14.18
C ASP A 49 9.24 2.10 -13.41
N ALA A 50 8.86 2.84 -12.36
CA ALA A 50 9.79 3.61 -11.53
C ALA A 50 10.85 2.73 -10.83
N LEU A 51 10.51 1.47 -10.56
CA LEU A 51 11.40 0.55 -9.85
C LEU A 51 12.16 -0.41 -10.76
N THR A 52 11.80 -0.51 -12.04
CA THR A 52 12.48 -1.36 -13.02
C THR A 52 13.32 -0.56 -14.02
N GLY A 53 13.06 0.74 -14.18
CA GLY A 53 13.84 1.64 -15.03
C GLY A 53 15.34 1.66 -14.70
N GLU A 54 16.18 1.58 -15.73
CA GLU A 54 17.63 1.44 -15.59
C GLU A 54 18.34 2.68 -15.02
N SER A 55 17.72 3.86 -15.12
CA SER A 55 18.31 5.15 -14.70
C SER A 55 17.47 5.92 -13.68
N ASP A 56 16.55 5.25 -12.99
CA ASP A 56 15.61 5.93 -12.10
C ASP A 56 16.13 6.03 -10.65
N VAL A 57 16.12 7.24 -10.10
CA VAL A 57 16.46 7.53 -8.70
C VAL A 57 15.54 6.74 -7.76
N TRP A 58 14.31 6.47 -8.17
CA TRP A 58 13.33 5.69 -7.40
C TRP A 58 13.74 4.24 -7.18
N LYS A 59 14.36 3.61 -8.18
CA LYS A 59 14.92 2.26 -8.06
C LYS A 59 16.00 2.23 -6.98
N LYS A 60 16.95 3.18 -7.04
CA LYS A 60 18.03 3.28 -6.04
C LYS A 60 17.49 3.54 -4.64
N PHE A 61 16.57 4.50 -4.47
CA PHE A 61 15.98 4.76 -3.15
C PHE A 61 15.23 3.57 -2.58
N THR A 62 14.60 2.79 -3.44
CA THR A 62 13.93 1.56 -3.02
C THR A 62 14.93 0.49 -2.62
N GLU A 63 15.99 0.29 -3.40
CA GLU A 63 17.12 -0.58 -3.04
C GLU A 63 17.74 -0.20 -1.69
N ASP A 64 18.00 1.10 -1.49
CA ASP A 64 18.55 1.66 -0.25
C ASP A 64 17.59 1.42 0.93
N LEU A 65 16.29 1.69 0.74
CA LEU A 65 15.25 1.43 1.75
C LEU A 65 15.26 -0.03 2.21
N PHE A 66 15.33 -0.98 1.27
CA PHE A 66 15.31 -2.41 1.60
C PHE A 66 16.64 -2.93 2.16
N ARG A 67 17.76 -2.26 1.85
CA ARG A 67 19.07 -2.58 2.40
C ARG A 67 19.24 -2.05 3.83
N GLU A 68 18.70 -0.87 4.11
CA GLU A 68 19.00 -0.11 5.33
C GLU A 68 17.90 -0.21 6.40
N VAL A 69 16.65 -0.48 6.02
CA VAL A 69 15.54 -0.58 6.96
C VAL A 69 15.28 -2.03 7.37
N ASP A 70 15.05 -2.23 8.67
CA ASP A 70 14.68 -3.54 9.22
C ASP A 70 13.46 -4.16 8.51
N THR A 71 13.57 -5.43 8.16
CA THR A 71 12.54 -6.14 7.41
C THR A 71 11.20 -6.18 8.14
N LYS A 72 11.15 -6.24 9.48
CA LYS A 72 9.88 -6.22 10.21
C LYS A 72 9.19 -4.86 10.11
N THR A 73 9.96 -3.77 10.08
CA THR A 73 9.43 -2.42 9.86
C THR A 73 8.79 -2.32 8.47
N LEU A 74 9.48 -2.81 7.45
CA LEU A 74 8.95 -2.84 6.07
C LEU A 74 7.71 -3.72 5.95
N GLN A 75 7.69 -4.86 6.66
CA GLN A 75 6.50 -5.70 6.74
C GLN A 75 5.33 -4.95 7.37
N LYS A 76 5.58 -4.24 8.47
CA LYS A 76 4.54 -3.44 9.13
C LYS A 76 4.03 -2.32 8.24
N LEU A 77 4.91 -1.65 7.49
CA LEU A 77 4.53 -0.62 6.53
C LEU A 77 3.60 -1.20 5.45
N ALA A 78 3.97 -2.34 4.86
CA ALA A 78 3.14 -3.01 3.86
C ALA A 78 1.77 -3.45 4.44
N GLU A 79 1.73 -4.00 5.65
CA GLU A 79 0.47 -4.35 6.34
C GLU A 79 -0.42 -3.10 6.54
N CYS A 80 0.15 -2.00 7.01
CA CYS A 80 -0.61 -0.77 7.25
C CYS A 80 -1.15 -0.15 5.96
N PHE A 81 -0.29 0.04 4.94
CA PHE A 81 -0.68 0.81 3.76
C PHE A 81 -1.35 -0.04 2.67
N LEU A 82 -0.82 -1.21 2.34
CA LEU A 82 -1.42 -2.04 1.28
C LEU A 82 -2.69 -2.72 1.78
N VAL A 83 -2.67 -3.24 3.01
CA VAL A 83 -3.79 -4.07 3.48
C VAL A 83 -4.82 -3.21 4.18
N ASN A 84 -4.43 -2.51 5.24
CA ASN A 84 -5.41 -1.80 6.07
C ASN A 84 -5.95 -0.55 5.35
N VAL A 85 -5.09 0.23 4.71
CA VAL A 85 -5.50 1.44 3.98
C VAL A 85 -6.15 1.10 2.64
N ALA A 86 -5.48 0.37 1.74
CA ALA A 86 -6.00 0.14 0.40
C ALA A 86 -7.07 -0.97 0.36
N PHE A 87 -6.72 -2.23 0.63
CA PHE A 87 -7.64 -3.36 0.42
C PHE A 87 -8.81 -3.45 1.41
N VAL A 88 -8.60 -3.03 2.67
CA VAL A 88 -9.66 -3.04 3.70
C VAL A 88 -10.34 -1.67 3.80
N GLY A 89 -9.55 -0.60 3.87
CA GLY A 89 -10.04 0.77 4.04
C GLY A 89 -10.69 1.35 2.79
N GLY A 90 -10.12 1.09 1.61
CA GLY A 90 -10.64 1.57 0.32
C GLY A 90 -12.11 1.21 0.09
N PRO A 91 -12.49 -0.09 0.13
CA PRO A 91 -13.89 -0.50 -0.07
C PRO A 91 -14.83 0.04 1.00
N LYS A 92 -14.37 0.20 2.25
CA LYS A 92 -15.17 0.81 3.31
C LYS A 92 -15.45 2.28 3.01
N ARG A 93 -14.42 3.04 2.58
CA ARG A 93 -14.55 4.44 2.19
C ARG A 93 -15.50 4.58 1.00
N ASP A 94 -15.39 3.73 -0.01
CA ASP A 94 -16.27 3.78 -1.19
C ASP A 94 -17.74 3.57 -0.80
N LYS A 95 -18.04 2.58 0.06
CA LYS A 95 -19.41 2.37 0.58
C LYS A 95 -19.96 3.59 1.32
N ILE A 96 -19.11 4.29 2.09
CA ILE A 96 -19.52 5.49 2.83
C ILE A 96 -19.74 6.66 1.87
N LYS A 97 -18.87 6.82 0.86
CA LYS A 97 -19.03 7.83 -0.20
C LYS A 97 -20.36 7.65 -0.93
N GLU A 98 -20.68 6.42 -1.32
CA GLU A 98 -21.95 6.08 -1.96
C GLU A 98 -23.14 6.34 -1.03
N LYS A 99 -23.07 5.91 0.23
CA LYS A 99 -24.17 6.04 1.19
C LYS A 99 -24.53 7.49 1.52
N TYR A 100 -23.52 8.35 1.70
CA TYR A 100 -23.73 9.73 2.16
C TYR A 100 -23.53 10.78 1.06
N ASN A 101 -23.25 10.35 -0.18
CA ASN A 101 -22.98 11.22 -1.32
C ASN A 101 -21.95 12.32 -1.02
N CYS A 102 -20.86 11.96 -0.33
CA CYS A 102 -19.84 12.91 0.10
C CYS A 102 -18.42 12.34 -0.05
N ASN A 103 -17.43 13.23 -0.11
CA ASN A 103 -16.03 12.83 -0.17
C ASN A 103 -15.55 12.33 1.20
N VAL A 104 -15.05 11.09 1.25
CA VAL A 104 -14.45 10.50 2.45
C VAL A 104 -12.92 10.53 2.34
N PRO A 105 -12.22 11.34 3.16
CA PRO A 105 -10.78 11.47 3.10
C PRO A 105 -10.07 10.15 3.49
N LEU A 106 -8.83 9.99 3.00
CA LEU A 106 -7.96 8.88 3.42
C LEU A 106 -7.30 9.20 4.76
N ALA A 107 -6.74 10.39 4.84
CA ALA A 107 -6.09 10.96 6.00
C ALA A 107 -6.70 12.33 6.26
N LEU A 108 -6.84 12.68 7.53
CA LEU A 108 -7.27 14.01 7.97
C LEU A 108 -6.10 14.63 8.71
N LEU A 109 -5.60 15.76 8.19
CA LEU A 109 -4.62 16.57 8.88
C LEU A 109 -5.39 17.58 9.74
N ILE A 110 -5.32 17.43 11.06
CA ILE A 110 -5.95 18.34 12.01
C ILE A 110 -4.82 19.10 12.71
N ASP A 111 -4.82 20.42 12.59
CA ASP A 111 -4.01 21.30 13.42
C ASP A 111 -4.84 21.75 14.62
N PRO A 112 -4.59 21.26 15.84
CA PRO A 112 -5.34 21.63 17.03
C PRO A 112 -4.87 23.01 17.52
N THR A 113 -5.21 24.07 16.79
CA THR A 113 -5.06 25.42 17.32
C THR A 113 -6.22 25.72 18.27
N SER A 114 -5.89 26.30 19.43
CA SER A 114 -6.78 26.55 20.56
C SER A 114 -7.84 27.64 20.32
N ALA A 115 -8.01 28.13 19.09
CA ALA A 115 -8.86 29.28 18.79
C ALA A 115 -10.23 28.95 18.20
N CYS A 116 -10.48 27.72 17.73
CA CYS A 116 -11.82 27.17 17.45
C CYS A 116 -11.65 25.68 17.14
N ASN A 117 -12.01 24.85 18.11
CA ASN A 117 -12.05 23.40 18.01
C ASN A 117 -13.18 22.99 17.05
N LEU A 118 -12.89 22.04 16.16
CA LEU A 118 -13.86 21.27 15.36
C LEU A 118 -15.05 20.78 16.21
#